data_AF-A0A059BMN3-F1
#
_entry.id   AF-A0A059BMN3-F1
#
_cell.length_a   1.000
_cell.length_b   1.000
_cell.length_c   1.000
_cell.angle_alpha   90.00
_cell.angle_beta   90.00
_cell.angle_gamma   90.00
#
_symmetry.space_group_name_H-M   'P 1'
#
loop_
_entity.id
_entity.type
_entity.pdbx_description
1 polymer ?
#
loop_
_entity_poly.entity_id
_entity_poly.type
_entity_poly.pdbx_seq_one_letter_code
_entity_poly.pdbx_strand_id
1 'polypeptide(L)'
;MFGGGAACGLRTCCLRPLRSPIEPLLRRSTRSRWPPRRRSSSAAAPAACFASSAGAKQKVIVISGPTGAGKSRLALELAKRLNGEIISADSVQVFGCFALFCSFEFIAARVYRGLDVGSAKPSLRDRKEVQHHLVDILHPSEGKLFLQACYRDIVADYSVGQFFEDARQATKDIIDGGRVPIVSGGTGLYLRWYMYGKPDVPKASPEISSEVYSELADLQKNGDWNAAVQLVVKAGDPKAQHLAANDWYRLRRSLEIIKSSGAPPSAFQIPYDSYKEKFQSNMSDGSQEVTSSVALEEIRSKDLDYDFICFFLSSPRIDLYRSLDLRCEDMLLGNDGILAEARWLLDEGLLPNSNSATRAIGYRQAMEYLMWCRQHEGRTSARDFLAFLSNFQKASRNFAKRQMTWFRNEHIYHWLDASKPLEKVLDCICHAYHDQTGELNVPEALRMKKEISGRREDAELKAYHTKNRHFISREDCSDILDWIRRTQGSTERTCSFS
;
A
#
# COMPACT_ATOMS: atom_id res chain seq x y z
N MET A 1 -2.57 83.60 -3.73
CA MET A 1 -3.67 83.25 -4.66
C MET A 1 -4.59 82.28 -3.92
N PHE A 2 -5.87 82.65 -3.87
CA PHE A 2 -7.08 81.96 -3.34
C PHE A 2 -6.91 80.44 -3.08
N GLY A 3 -7.26 79.83 -1.94
CA GLY A 3 -8.30 80.07 -0.92
C GLY A 3 -8.98 78.70 -0.69
N GLY A 4 -9.38 78.21 0.49
CA GLY A 4 -9.29 78.60 1.89
C GLY A 4 -9.64 77.33 2.70
N GLY A 5 -8.89 77.01 3.77
CA GLY A 5 -9.37 77.04 5.15
C GLY A 5 -9.77 75.63 5.63
N ALA A 6 -9.64 75.21 6.89
CA ALA A 6 -8.95 75.72 8.06
C ALA A 6 -8.59 74.50 8.92
N ALA A 7 -7.55 74.65 9.74
CA ALA A 7 -7.14 73.70 10.76
C ALA A 7 -8.21 73.53 11.86
N CYS A 8 -8.26 72.38 12.52
CA CYS A 8 -7.95 72.27 13.96
C CYS A 8 -8.05 70.82 14.43
N GLY A 9 -7.01 70.32 15.10
CA GLY A 9 -7.14 69.18 16.00
C GLY A 9 -7.66 69.64 17.36
N LEU A 10 -8.31 68.72 18.09
CA LEU A 10 -8.27 68.63 19.56
C LEU A 10 -8.85 67.30 20.03
N ARG A 11 -8.43 66.94 21.23
CA ARG A 11 -8.33 65.62 21.83
C ARG A 11 -9.62 65.11 22.49
N THR A 12 -9.68 63.78 22.57
CA THR A 12 -10.23 62.94 23.67
C THR A 12 -11.69 63.11 24.12
N CYS A 13 -12.51 62.06 23.94
CA CYS A 13 -13.11 61.34 25.08
C CYS A 13 -13.81 60.04 24.64
N CYS A 14 -13.80 59.07 25.55
CA CYS A 14 -14.18 57.67 25.41
C CYS A 14 -15.64 57.42 24.98
N LEU A 15 -15.87 56.48 24.05
CA LEU A 15 -17.09 55.67 23.98
C LEU A 15 -16.78 54.23 23.51
N ARG A 16 -17.34 53.27 24.25
CA ARG A 16 -17.26 51.80 24.09
C ARG A 16 -17.57 51.31 22.67
N PRO A 17 -16.91 50.23 22.19
CA PRO A 17 -17.51 49.37 21.17
C PRO A 17 -18.21 48.18 21.83
N LEU A 18 -19.52 48.07 21.60
CA LEU A 18 -20.25 46.81 21.65
C LEU A 18 -19.62 45.86 20.62
N ARG A 19 -18.97 44.78 21.08
CA ARG A 19 -18.67 43.60 20.28
C ARG A 19 -19.07 42.36 21.08
N SER A 20 -20.20 41.78 20.71
CA SER A 20 -20.50 40.38 20.95
C SER A 20 -19.59 39.54 20.05
N PRO A 21 -18.85 38.54 20.56
CA PRO A 21 -18.12 37.61 19.71
C PRO A 21 -19.10 36.59 19.12
N ILE A 22 -19.12 36.47 17.79
CA ILE A 22 -19.71 35.34 17.08
C ILE A 22 -18.75 34.16 17.29
N GLU A 23 -19.22 33.13 18.00
CA GLU A 23 -18.55 31.85 18.14
C GLU A 23 -18.27 31.22 16.77
N PRO A 24 -17.06 30.68 16.51
CA PRO A 24 -16.82 29.86 15.34
C PRO A 24 -17.41 28.46 15.57
N LEU A 25 -18.46 28.15 14.80
CA LEU A 25 -19.03 26.82 14.65
C LEU A 25 -17.94 25.82 14.26
N LEU A 26 -17.62 24.92 15.20
CA LEU A 26 -16.82 23.71 14.99
C LEU A 26 -17.41 22.89 13.83
N ARG A 27 -16.74 22.91 12.67
CA ARG A 27 -17.01 22.00 11.56
C ARG A 27 -16.65 20.57 12.01
N ARG A 28 -17.68 19.74 12.18
CA ARG A 28 -17.57 18.27 12.28
C ARG A 28 -16.67 17.74 11.16
N SER A 29 -15.74 16.86 11.53
CA SER A 29 -14.96 16.09 10.57
C SER A 29 -15.90 15.30 9.65
N THR A 30 -15.86 15.61 8.36
CA THR A 30 -16.51 14.81 7.33
C THR A 30 -15.68 13.55 7.16
N ARG A 31 -15.98 12.52 7.97
CA ARG A 31 -15.66 11.14 7.62
C ARG A 31 -16.24 10.89 6.23
N SER A 32 -15.42 10.37 5.32
CA SER A 32 -15.86 9.75 4.08
C SER A 32 -16.92 8.70 4.41
N ARG A 33 -18.19 9.11 4.36
CA ARG A 33 -19.32 8.18 4.34
C ARG A 33 -19.49 7.81 2.88
N TRP A 34 -19.21 6.55 2.58
CA TRP A 34 -19.66 5.91 1.35
C TRP A 34 -21.12 6.32 1.07
N PRO A 35 -21.48 6.65 -0.18
CA PRO A 35 -22.79 7.18 -0.48
C PRO A 35 -23.87 6.17 -0.06
N PRO A 36 -24.95 6.61 0.61
CA PRO A 36 -26.05 5.71 0.97
C PRO A 36 -26.66 5.14 -0.31
N ARG A 37 -26.73 3.81 -0.42
CA ARG A 37 -27.38 3.11 -1.53
C ARG A 37 -28.79 3.66 -1.77
N ARG A 38 -29.08 4.10 -3.00
CA ARG A 38 -30.46 4.27 -3.47
C ARG A 38 -31.12 2.88 -3.47
N ARG A 39 -32.12 2.67 -2.61
CA ARG A 39 -33.03 1.53 -2.71
C ARG A 39 -33.84 1.69 -4.00
N SER A 40 -33.53 0.92 -5.02
CA SER A 40 -34.45 0.69 -6.14
C SER A 40 -35.54 -0.25 -5.65
N SER A 41 -36.77 0.26 -5.59
CA SER A 41 -37.98 -0.52 -5.36
C SER A 41 -38.27 -1.40 -6.58
N SER A 42 -38.06 -2.71 -6.45
CA SER A 42 -38.65 -3.69 -7.37
C SER A 42 -38.88 -5.02 -6.66
N ALA A 43 -40.16 -5.40 -6.62
CA ALA A 43 -40.77 -6.72 -6.41
C ALA A 43 -40.17 -7.67 -5.35
N ALA A 44 -41.02 -8.04 -4.38
CA ALA A 44 -40.76 -9.03 -3.36
C ALA A 44 -40.32 -10.39 -3.96
N ALA A 45 -39.06 -10.76 -3.69
CA ALA A 45 -38.58 -12.14 -3.74
C ALA A 45 -38.81 -12.77 -2.35
N PRO A 46 -39.06 -14.09 -2.26
CA PRO A 46 -39.41 -14.71 -0.98
C PRO A 46 -38.21 -14.59 -0.04
N ALA A 47 -38.49 -14.21 1.21
CA ALA A 47 -37.51 -14.18 2.27
C ALA A 47 -36.98 -15.61 2.47
N ALA A 48 -35.82 -15.90 1.87
CA ALA A 48 -34.98 -16.98 2.35
C ALA A 48 -34.48 -16.54 3.73
N CYS A 49 -35.23 -16.91 4.77
CA CYS A 49 -34.76 -16.91 6.14
C CYS A 49 -33.51 -17.78 6.21
N PHE A 50 -32.34 -17.18 6.03
CA PHE A 50 -31.13 -17.72 6.65
C PHE A 50 -31.34 -17.60 8.15
N ALA A 51 -31.85 -18.66 8.75
CA ALA A 51 -31.69 -18.89 10.16
C ALA A 51 -30.18 -18.79 10.42
N SER A 52 -29.76 -17.70 11.08
CA SER A 52 -28.41 -17.63 11.64
C SER A 52 -28.28 -18.82 12.58
N SER A 53 -27.51 -19.82 12.19
CA SER A 53 -27.09 -20.86 13.12
C SER A 53 -26.34 -20.16 14.24
N ALA A 54 -26.96 -20.04 15.40
CA ALA A 54 -26.34 -19.51 16.59
C ALA A 54 -25.11 -20.38 16.90
N GLY A 55 -23.89 -19.85 16.67
CA GLY A 55 -22.65 -20.47 17.11
C GLY A 55 -21.44 -20.38 16.17
N ALA A 56 -21.62 -20.23 14.85
CA ALA A 56 -20.49 -20.23 13.91
C ALA A 56 -20.01 -18.81 13.59
N LYS A 57 -18.72 -18.52 13.86
CA LYS A 57 -18.07 -17.27 13.44
C LYS A 57 -18.09 -17.13 11.92
N GLN A 58 -18.28 -15.90 11.43
CA GLN A 58 -18.19 -15.62 9.99
C GLN A 58 -16.77 -15.86 9.48
N LYS A 59 -16.58 -16.03 8.17
CA LYS A 59 -15.26 -16.33 7.58
C LYS A 59 -14.81 -15.22 6.65
N VAL A 60 -13.55 -14.83 6.78
CA VAL A 60 -12.85 -13.91 5.88
C VAL A 60 -11.78 -14.67 5.12
N ILE A 61 -11.82 -14.58 3.79
CA ILE A 61 -10.81 -15.23 2.95
C ILE A 61 -9.68 -14.24 2.69
N VAL A 62 -8.43 -14.63 2.97
CA VAL A 62 -7.24 -13.82 2.72
C VAL A 62 -6.39 -14.50 1.64
N ILE A 63 -6.20 -13.82 0.52
CA ILE A 63 -5.37 -14.27 -0.61
C ILE A 63 -4.11 -13.41 -0.68
N SER A 64 -3.01 -13.99 -0.21
CA SER A 64 -1.67 -13.40 -0.22
C SER A 64 -0.77 -14.07 -1.25
N GLY A 65 0.41 -13.50 -1.50
CA GLY A 65 1.33 -13.98 -2.52
C GLY A 65 2.24 -12.88 -3.07
N PRO A 66 3.37 -13.22 -3.72
CA PRO A 66 4.24 -12.22 -4.30
C PRO A 66 3.55 -11.47 -5.45
N THR A 67 4.04 -10.27 -5.77
CA THR A 67 3.63 -9.60 -7.01
C THR A 67 3.84 -10.52 -8.22
N GLY A 68 2.99 -10.43 -9.25
CA GLY A 68 3.01 -11.33 -10.41
C GLY A 68 2.35 -12.71 -10.23
N ALA A 69 2.03 -13.15 -9.00
CA ALA A 69 1.48 -14.49 -8.75
C ALA A 69 0.01 -14.71 -9.20
N GLY A 70 -0.68 -13.71 -9.76
CA GLY A 70 -2.07 -13.87 -10.23
C GLY A 70 -3.17 -13.68 -9.18
N LYS A 71 -2.85 -13.13 -7.99
CA LYS A 71 -3.80 -12.92 -6.88
C LYS A 71 -5.08 -12.18 -7.27
N SER A 72 -4.96 -11.08 -8.03
CA SER A 72 -6.11 -10.25 -8.40
C SER A 72 -7.12 -11.03 -9.25
N ARG A 73 -6.63 -11.85 -10.19
CA ARG A 73 -7.48 -12.71 -11.02
C ARG A 73 -8.17 -13.78 -10.18
N LEU A 74 -7.44 -14.42 -9.27
CA LEU A 74 -8.02 -15.41 -8.35
C LEU A 74 -9.10 -14.80 -7.45
N ALA A 75 -8.84 -13.63 -6.86
CA ALA A 75 -9.78 -12.94 -5.98
C ALA A 75 -11.05 -12.51 -6.72
N LEU A 76 -10.92 -12.00 -7.95
CA LEU A 76 -12.06 -11.61 -8.79
C LEU A 76 -12.98 -12.79 -9.09
N GLU A 77 -12.42 -13.89 -9.59
CA GLU A 77 -13.21 -15.08 -9.93
C GLU A 77 -13.80 -15.76 -8.69
N LEU A 78 -13.10 -15.72 -7.56
CA LEU A 78 -13.63 -16.21 -6.29
C LEU A 78 -14.81 -15.36 -5.79
N ALA A 79 -14.69 -14.04 -5.87
CA ALA A 79 -15.76 -13.12 -5.46
C ALA A 79 -17.04 -13.34 -6.28
N LYS A 80 -16.92 -13.64 -7.58
CA LYS A 80 -18.07 -14.01 -8.42
C LYS A 80 -18.76 -15.28 -7.93
N ARG A 81 -18.00 -16.31 -7.51
CA ARG A 81 -18.56 -17.59 -7.04
C ARG A 81 -19.21 -17.50 -5.67
N LEU A 82 -18.63 -16.71 -4.78
CA LEU A 82 -19.06 -16.62 -3.38
C LEU A 82 -19.95 -15.41 -3.08
N ASN A 83 -20.37 -14.65 -4.10
CA ASN A 83 -21.07 -13.38 -3.91
C ASN A 83 -20.30 -12.46 -2.94
N GLY A 84 -18.98 -12.37 -3.16
CA GLY A 84 -18.03 -11.67 -2.30
C GLY A 84 -17.69 -10.26 -2.78
N GLU A 85 -17.01 -9.53 -1.92
CA GLU A 85 -16.41 -8.24 -2.23
C GLU A 85 -14.93 -8.25 -1.85
N ILE A 86 -14.13 -7.47 -2.58
CA ILE A 86 -12.67 -7.53 -2.47
C ILE A 86 -12.16 -6.34 -1.65
N ILE A 87 -11.34 -6.60 -0.63
CA ILE A 87 -10.59 -5.56 0.10
C ILE A 87 -9.13 -5.63 -0.36
N SER A 88 -8.61 -4.55 -0.95
CA SER A 88 -7.21 -4.50 -1.37
C SER A 88 -6.29 -4.28 -0.18
N ALA A 89 -5.29 -5.16 -0.03
CA ALA A 89 -4.20 -5.07 0.94
C ALA A 89 -2.85 -4.81 0.24
N ASP A 90 -2.87 -3.86 -0.71
CA ASP A 90 -1.69 -3.37 -1.43
C ASP A 90 -1.49 -1.87 -1.15
N SER A 91 -0.29 -1.50 -0.70
CA SER A 91 0.00 -0.12 -0.26
C SER A 91 0.09 0.89 -1.40
N VAL A 92 0.13 0.44 -2.66
CA VAL A 92 0.23 1.31 -3.85
C VAL A 92 -1.14 1.48 -4.51
N GLN A 93 -1.99 0.45 -4.49
CA GLN A 93 -3.32 0.50 -5.12
C GLN A 93 -4.29 1.47 -4.45
N VAL A 94 -4.00 1.87 -3.22
CA VAL A 94 -4.72 2.90 -2.45
C VAL A 94 -4.70 4.26 -3.16
N PHE A 95 -3.66 4.55 -3.94
CA PHE A 95 -3.46 5.85 -4.58
C PHE A 95 -4.11 5.96 -5.96
N GLY A 96 -5.03 6.92 -6.15
CA GLY A 96 -5.72 7.21 -7.39
C GLY A 96 -5.70 8.68 -7.77
N CYS A 97 -6.27 9.03 -8.94
CA CYS A 97 -6.54 10.42 -9.29
C CYS A 97 -8.00 10.75 -8.92
N PHE A 98 -8.20 11.73 -8.04
CA PHE A 98 -9.54 12.22 -7.73
C PHE A 98 -9.96 13.25 -8.78
N ALA A 99 -10.97 12.90 -9.57
CA ALA A 99 -11.71 13.87 -10.36
C ALA A 99 -12.62 14.71 -9.44
N LEU A 100 -12.03 15.56 -8.61
CA LEU A 100 -12.79 16.62 -7.93
C LEU A 100 -13.16 17.65 -9.01
N PHE A 101 -14.45 17.72 -9.34
CA PHE A 101 -15.10 18.62 -10.31
C PHE A 101 -14.83 18.34 -11.81
N CYS A 102 -15.46 17.31 -12.38
CA CYS A 102 -15.76 17.30 -13.82
C CYS A 102 -17.16 16.74 -14.07
N SER A 103 -18.16 17.62 -14.03
CA SER A 103 -19.55 17.34 -14.43
C SER A 103 -19.72 17.30 -15.96
N PHE A 104 -18.82 16.62 -16.69
CA PHE A 104 -18.99 16.39 -18.12
C PHE A 104 -18.42 15.01 -18.49
N GLU A 105 -19.32 14.14 -18.92
CA GLU A 105 -19.11 12.72 -19.28
C GLU A 105 -18.08 12.51 -20.41
N PHE A 106 -17.68 13.58 -21.11
CA PHE A 106 -16.80 13.55 -22.27
C PHE A 106 -15.30 13.81 -21.96
N ILE A 107 -14.96 14.32 -20.77
CA ILE A 107 -13.56 14.54 -20.34
C ILE A 107 -13.06 13.41 -19.42
N ALA A 108 -13.94 12.47 -19.05
CA ALA A 108 -13.63 11.38 -18.14
C ALA A 108 -12.43 10.53 -18.62
N ALA A 109 -12.31 10.24 -19.92
CA ALA A 109 -11.24 9.39 -20.44
C ALA A 109 -9.80 9.97 -20.33
N ARG A 110 -9.63 11.30 -20.18
CA ARG A 110 -8.29 11.93 -20.04
C ARG A 110 -7.94 12.30 -18.60
N VAL A 111 -8.88 12.20 -17.66
CA VAL A 111 -8.75 12.63 -16.25
C VAL A 111 -8.49 11.44 -15.30
N TYR A 112 -8.65 10.20 -15.76
CA TYR A 112 -8.28 9.00 -14.98
C TYR A 112 -6.76 8.70 -15.04
N ARG A 113 -5.88 9.69 -14.83
CA ARG A 113 -4.43 9.43 -14.72
C ARG A 113 -4.06 9.15 -13.28
N GLY A 114 -4.32 7.93 -12.82
CA GLY A 114 -3.91 7.42 -11.51
C GLY A 114 -2.59 6.65 -11.57
N LEU A 115 -2.24 6.01 -10.46
CA LEU A 115 -1.15 5.04 -10.38
C LEU A 115 -1.68 3.65 -10.72
N ASP A 116 -2.06 3.38 -11.96
CA ASP A 116 -2.82 2.20 -12.37
C ASP A 116 -1.94 1.10 -12.96
N VAL A 117 -1.08 1.46 -13.91
CA VAL A 117 -0.17 0.56 -14.63
C VAL A 117 0.86 0.00 -13.67
N GLY A 118 1.63 0.86 -13.00
CA GLY A 118 2.72 0.43 -12.11
C GLY A 118 2.25 -0.37 -10.88
N SER A 119 1.01 -0.14 -10.42
CA SER A 119 0.42 -0.84 -9.27
C SER A 119 -0.36 -2.11 -9.65
N ALA A 120 -0.57 -2.35 -10.95
CA ALA A 120 -1.47 -3.36 -11.51
C ALA A 120 -2.82 -3.39 -10.80
N LYS A 121 -3.48 -2.23 -10.74
CA LYS A 121 -4.85 -2.16 -10.25
C LYS A 121 -5.79 -3.00 -11.12
N PRO A 122 -6.87 -3.55 -10.53
CA PRO A 122 -7.97 -4.12 -11.29
C PRO A 122 -8.51 -3.12 -12.31
N SER A 123 -8.89 -3.61 -13.49
CA SER A 123 -9.42 -2.75 -14.55
C SER A 123 -10.78 -2.15 -14.13
N LEU A 124 -11.20 -1.05 -14.77
CA LEU A 124 -12.53 -0.48 -14.51
C LEU A 124 -13.66 -1.47 -14.79
N ARG A 125 -13.46 -2.42 -15.71
CA ARG A 125 -14.39 -3.51 -15.96
C ARG A 125 -14.48 -4.44 -14.76
N ASP A 126 -13.34 -4.91 -14.24
CA ASP A 126 -13.30 -5.80 -13.08
C ASP A 126 -13.94 -5.15 -11.84
N ARG A 127 -13.70 -3.84 -11.65
CA ARG A 127 -14.30 -3.07 -10.54
C ARG A 127 -15.81 -2.84 -10.68
N LYS A 128 -16.34 -2.88 -11.90
CA LYS A 128 -17.79 -2.86 -12.15
C LYS A 128 -18.42 -4.23 -11.93
N GLU A 129 -17.68 -5.30 -12.22
CA GLU A 129 -18.14 -6.68 -12.02
C GLU A 129 -18.17 -7.06 -10.54
N VAL A 130 -17.13 -6.68 -9.77
CA VAL A 130 -17.02 -6.95 -8.33
C VAL A 130 -16.58 -5.68 -7.60
N GLN A 131 -17.25 -5.37 -6.50
CA GLN A 131 -16.88 -4.22 -5.66
C GLN A 131 -15.48 -4.42 -5.07
N HIS A 132 -14.62 -3.41 -5.25
CA HIS A 132 -13.31 -3.33 -4.63
C HIS A 132 -13.28 -2.20 -3.60
N HIS A 133 -12.77 -2.48 -2.41
CA HIS A 133 -12.56 -1.56 -1.31
C HIS A 133 -11.06 -1.23 -1.20
N LEU A 134 -10.76 -0.04 -0.67
CA LEU A 134 -9.39 0.47 -0.46
C LEU A 134 -8.55 0.59 -1.75
N VAL A 135 -9.20 0.89 -2.86
CA VAL A 135 -8.58 1.22 -4.15
C VAL A 135 -8.98 2.64 -4.52
N ASP A 136 -8.03 3.47 -4.95
CA ASP A 136 -8.24 4.87 -5.31
C ASP A 136 -8.91 5.72 -4.21
N ILE A 137 -8.50 5.51 -2.95
CA ILE A 137 -9.02 6.25 -1.80
C ILE A 137 -8.19 7.47 -1.42
N LEU A 138 -7.00 7.65 -2.00
CA LEU A 138 -6.10 8.79 -1.73
C LEU A 138 -5.47 9.35 -3.01
N HIS A 139 -5.25 10.66 -3.07
CA HIS A 139 -4.44 11.28 -4.13
C HIS A 139 -2.94 11.23 -3.78
N PRO A 140 -2.02 10.95 -4.74
CA PRO A 140 -0.58 11.02 -4.49
C PRO A 140 -0.09 12.37 -3.95
N SER A 141 -0.74 13.47 -4.37
CA SER A 141 -0.43 14.84 -3.94
C SER A 141 -1.26 15.32 -2.73
N GLU A 142 -2.24 14.55 -2.23
CA GLU A 142 -3.10 14.97 -1.09
C GLU A 142 -2.28 15.23 0.18
N GLY A 143 -1.12 14.59 0.32
CA GLY A 143 -0.21 14.91 1.41
C GLY A 143 0.41 16.30 1.36
N LYS A 144 0.41 17.02 0.22
CA LYS A 144 0.81 18.45 0.17
C LYS A 144 -0.35 19.40 0.48
N LEU A 145 -1.59 19.01 0.22
CA LEU A 145 -2.72 19.95 0.17
C LEU A 145 -3.22 20.38 1.57
N PHE A 146 -2.75 19.75 2.65
CA PHE A 146 -3.18 20.08 4.01
C PHE A 146 -2.23 21.02 4.80
N LEU A 147 -1.09 21.44 4.25
CA LEU A 147 -0.11 22.26 4.98
C LEU A 147 0.47 23.39 4.10
N GLN A 148 -0.39 24.15 3.44
CA GLN A 148 0.02 25.41 2.80
C GLN A 148 0.13 26.53 3.85
N ALA A 149 1.14 26.45 4.73
CA ALA A 149 1.64 27.62 5.46
C ALA A 149 3.07 27.48 5.98
N CYS A 150 3.51 26.35 6.56
CA CYS A 150 4.86 26.25 7.13
C CYS A 150 5.55 24.87 7.06
N TYR A 151 4.92 23.83 6.49
CA TYR A 151 5.47 22.47 6.47
C TYR A 151 5.45 21.90 5.07
N ARG A 152 6.56 22.04 4.35
CA ARG A 152 6.66 21.60 2.94
C ARG A 152 6.90 20.09 2.77
N ASP A 153 7.14 19.36 3.87
CA ASP A 153 7.68 18.00 3.82
C ASP A 153 6.83 16.91 4.53
N ILE A 154 5.69 17.24 5.15
CA ILE A 154 4.81 16.23 5.76
C ILE A 154 3.76 15.81 4.75
N VAL A 155 4.15 14.93 3.82
CA VAL A 155 3.20 14.25 2.94
C VAL A 155 2.40 13.25 3.80
N ALA A 156 1.09 13.45 3.91
CA ALA A 156 0.18 12.47 4.52
C ALA A 156 0.28 11.12 3.78
N ASP A 157 1.10 10.20 4.31
CA ASP A 157 1.25 8.83 3.81
C ASP A 157 0.12 7.92 4.32
N TYR A 158 -0.30 6.95 3.51
CA TYR A 158 -1.24 5.92 3.96
C TYR A 158 -0.53 4.93 4.89
N SER A 159 -0.88 5.02 6.18
CA SER A 159 -0.22 4.24 7.22
C SER A 159 -0.86 2.86 7.38
N VAL A 160 -0.11 1.89 7.92
CA VAL A 160 -0.68 0.59 8.30
C VAL A 160 -1.78 0.72 9.37
N GLY A 161 -1.72 1.76 10.21
CA GLY A 161 -2.78 2.05 11.17
C GLY A 161 -4.09 2.45 10.49
N GLN A 162 -4.03 3.26 9.43
CA GLN A 162 -5.22 3.59 8.62
C GLN A 162 -5.76 2.36 7.90
N PHE A 163 -4.90 1.57 7.25
CA PHE A 163 -5.30 0.32 6.63
C PHE A 163 -6.02 -0.61 7.62
N PHE A 164 -5.49 -0.75 8.85
CA PHE A 164 -6.12 -1.57 9.88
C PHE A 164 -7.57 -1.14 10.14
N GLU A 165 -7.81 0.14 10.41
CA GLU A 165 -9.15 0.65 10.69
C GLU A 165 -10.07 0.51 9.47
N ASP A 166 -9.61 0.94 8.30
CA ASP A 166 -10.41 0.94 7.07
C ASP A 166 -10.77 -0.49 6.62
N ALA A 167 -9.81 -1.43 6.67
CA ALA A 167 -10.03 -2.81 6.28
C ALA A 167 -10.96 -3.54 7.25
N ARG A 168 -10.85 -3.28 8.57
CA ARG A 168 -11.75 -3.83 9.58
C ARG A 168 -13.18 -3.30 9.39
N GLN A 169 -13.33 -2.01 9.12
CA GLN A 169 -14.64 -1.42 8.83
C GLN A 169 -15.24 -2.00 7.54
N ALA A 170 -14.47 -2.08 6.45
CA ALA A 170 -14.94 -2.68 5.20
C ALA A 170 -15.34 -4.16 5.40
N THR A 171 -14.59 -4.91 6.19
CA THR A 171 -14.92 -6.31 6.51
C THR A 171 -16.28 -6.40 7.20
N LYS A 172 -16.51 -5.54 8.19
CA LYS A 172 -17.80 -5.48 8.90
C LYS A 172 -18.94 -5.11 7.96
N ASP A 173 -18.77 -4.07 7.13
CA ASP A 173 -19.80 -3.62 6.19
C ASP A 173 -20.18 -4.72 5.17
N ILE A 174 -19.21 -5.51 4.71
CA ILE A 174 -19.42 -6.63 3.81
C ILE A 174 -20.20 -7.76 4.50
N ILE A 175 -19.81 -8.13 5.74
CA ILE A 175 -20.49 -9.15 6.54
C ILE A 175 -21.93 -8.73 6.86
N ASP A 176 -22.12 -7.50 7.33
CA ASP A 176 -23.44 -6.92 7.64
C ASP A 176 -24.34 -6.85 6.38
N GLY A 177 -23.71 -6.73 5.20
CA GLY A 177 -24.37 -6.80 3.89
C GLY A 177 -24.68 -8.22 3.40
N GLY A 178 -24.35 -9.27 4.16
CA GLY A 178 -24.58 -10.68 3.80
C GLY A 178 -23.68 -11.19 2.67
N ARG A 179 -22.48 -10.60 2.52
CA ARG A 179 -21.51 -10.93 1.47
C ARG A 179 -20.22 -11.50 2.07
N VAL A 180 -19.40 -12.10 1.23
CA VAL A 180 -18.14 -12.73 1.64
C VAL A 180 -16.97 -11.75 1.52
N PRO A 181 -16.28 -11.41 2.63
CA PRO A 181 -15.09 -10.56 2.56
C PRO A 181 -13.90 -11.35 2.02
N ILE A 182 -13.33 -10.87 0.91
CA ILE A 182 -12.13 -11.43 0.28
C ILE A 182 -11.02 -10.39 0.31
N VAL A 183 -10.03 -10.56 1.18
CA VAL A 183 -8.86 -9.69 1.26
C VAL A 183 -7.81 -10.17 0.28
N SER A 184 -7.33 -9.31 -0.63
CA SER A 184 -6.29 -9.66 -1.60
C SER A 184 -5.13 -8.69 -1.53
N GLY A 185 -3.90 -9.18 -1.38
CA GLY A 185 -2.74 -8.29 -1.32
C GLY A 185 -1.41 -8.99 -1.08
N GLY A 186 -0.36 -8.19 -0.92
CA GLY A 186 1.00 -8.69 -0.69
C GLY A 186 1.78 -7.91 0.38
N THR A 187 1.14 -6.96 1.06
CA THR A 187 1.77 -6.14 2.09
C THR A 187 1.70 -6.85 3.42
N GLY A 188 2.77 -7.58 3.78
CA GLY A 188 2.79 -8.44 4.98
C GLY A 188 2.47 -7.71 6.28
N LEU A 189 2.97 -6.49 6.48
CA LEU A 189 2.70 -5.70 7.69
C LEU A 189 1.22 -5.31 7.81
N TYR A 190 0.58 -4.95 6.70
CA TYR A 190 -0.85 -4.63 6.63
C TYR A 190 -1.68 -5.84 7.06
N LEU A 191 -1.43 -6.98 6.43
CA LEU A 191 -2.14 -8.21 6.72
C LEU A 191 -1.88 -8.71 8.14
N ARG A 192 -0.66 -8.58 8.67
CA ARG A 192 -0.35 -8.95 10.06
C ARG A 192 -1.16 -8.12 11.05
N TRP A 193 -1.19 -6.79 10.91
CA TRP A 193 -2.00 -5.96 11.81
C TRP A 193 -3.48 -6.25 11.63
N TYR A 194 -3.93 -6.41 10.39
CA TYR A 194 -5.30 -6.75 10.08
C TYR A 194 -5.73 -8.09 10.68
N MET A 195 -4.88 -9.12 10.75
CA MET A 195 -5.25 -10.40 11.34
C MET A 195 -5.11 -10.41 12.86
N TYR A 196 -3.96 -9.97 13.37
CA TYR A 196 -3.56 -10.17 14.77
C TYR A 196 -3.81 -8.97 15.67
N GLY A 197 -4.12 -7.80 15.11
CA GLY A 197 -4.29 -6.55 15.85
C GLY A 197 -3.15 -5.56 15.64
N LYS A 198 -3.43 -4.27 15.84
CA LYS A 198 -2.42 -3.21 15.83
C LYS A 198 -1.75 -3.08 17.22
N PRO A 199 -0.43 -2.83 17.29
CA PRO A 199 0.24 -2.43 18.53
C PRO A 199 -0.39 -1.16 19.10
N ASP A 200 -0.43 -1.06 20.43
CA ASP A 200 -0.94 0.12 21.13
C ASP A 200 0.14 1.20 21.27
N VAL A 201 0.70 1.62 20.14
CA VAL A 201 1.73 2.65 20.08
C VAL A 201 1.06 3.99 19.77
N PRO A 202 1.28 5.04 20.58
CA PRO A 202 0.67 6.34 20.33
C PRO A 202 1.16 6.93 19.01
N LYS A 203 0.25 7.62 18.33
CA LYS A 203 0.58 8.45 17.16
C LYS A 203 1.18 9.75 17.66
N ALA A 204 2.33 10.14 17.12
CA ALA A 204 2.94 11.42 17.46
C ALA A 204 2.03 12.58 17.01
N SER A 205 1.96 13.62 17.83
CA SER A 205 1.29 14.86 17.43
C SER A 205 2.10 15.58 16.34
N PRO A 206 1.48 16.44 15.51
CA PRO A 206 2.21 17.21 14.50
C PRO A 206 3.38 18.03 15.09
N GLU A 207 3.21 18.53 16.31
CA GLU A 207 4.22 19.30 17.04
C GLU A 207 5.43 18.42 17.39
N ILE A 208 5.20 17.22 17.93
CA ILE A 208 6.27 16.26 18.26
C ILE A 208 6.99 15.82 16.99
N SER A 209 6.25 15.47 15.92
CA SER A 209 6.88 15.07 14.66
C SER A 209 7.76 16.17 14.06
N SER A 210 7.37 17.44 14.21
CA SER A 210 8.20 18.56 13.78
C SER A 210 9.44 18.78 14.63
N GLU A 211 9.28 18.72 15.95
CA GLU A 211 10.38 18.86 16.90
C GLU A 211 11.44 17.80 16.61
N VAL A 212 11.03 16.55 16.48
CA VAL A 212 11.92 15.44 16.13
C VAL A 212 12.58 15.64 14.76
N TYR A 213 11.83 16.12 13.76
CA TYR A 213 12.41 16.41 12.45
C TYR A 213 13.51 17.47 12.55
N SER A 214 13.26 18.55 13.27
CA SER A 214 14.21 19.64 13.47
C SER A 214 15.45 19.18 14.21
N GLU A 215 15.30 18.33 15.24
CA GLU A 215 16.43 17.77 16.00
C GLU A 215 17.35 16.88 15.16
N LEU A 216 16.79 16.14 14.21
CA LEU A 216 17.55 15.23 13.35
C LEU A 216 18.01 15.87 12.04
N ALA A 217 17.49 17.06 11.68
CA ALA A 217 17.68 17.67 10.36
C ALA A 217 19.17 17.90 10.03
N ASP A 218 19.92 18.52 10.92
CA ASP A 218 21.34 18.83 10.68
C ASP A 218 22.19 17.56 10.64
N LEU A 219 21.91 16.59 11.52
CA LEU A 219 22.59 15.29 11.53
C LEU A 219 22.33 14.51 10.23
N GLN A 220 21.08 14.53 9.75
CA GLN A 220 20.71 13.88 8.50
C GLN A 220 21.36 14.58 7.29
N LYS A 221 21.42 15.92 7.29
CA LYS A 221 22.04 16.72 6.24
C LYS A 221 23.55 16.48 6.15
N ASN A 222 24.22 16.36 7.29
CA ASN A 222 25.67 16.11 7.36
C ASN A 222 26.03 14.63 7.19
N GLY A 223 25.04 13.73 7.24
CA GLY A 223 25.28 12.29 7.17
C GLY A 223 25.83 11.68 8.47
N ASP A 224 25.64 12.38 9.60
CA ASP A 224 26.17 12.01 10.92
C ASP A 224 25.30 10.94 11.60
N TRP A 225 25.20 9.76 10.96
CA TRP A 225 24.36 8.64 11.42
C TRP A 225 24.68 8.21 12.85
N ASN A 226 25.96 8.09 13.20
CA ASN A 226 26.37 7.64 14.53
C ASN A 226 25.91 8.60 15.63
N ALA A 227 26.03 9.91 15.40
CA ALA A 227 25.57 10.93 16.36
C ALA A 227 24.04 10.87 16.54
N ALA A 228 23.29 10.68 15.44
CA ALA A 228 21.85 10.54 15.50
C ALA A 228 21.41 9.27 16.26
N VAL A 229 22.10 8.14 16.06
CA VAL A 229 21.86 6.92 16.84
C VAL A 229 22.12 7.17 18.33
N GLN A 230 23.24 7.81 18.68
CA GLN A 230 23.54 8.11 20.09
C GLN A 230 22.51 9.04 20.73
N LEU A 231 21.96 10.00 19.97
CA LEU A 231 20.88 10.87 20.43
C LEU A 231 19.64 10.05 20.82
N VAL A 232 19.20 9.13 19.96
CA VAL A 232 18.01 8.29 20.23
C VAL A 232 18.26 7.26 21.34
N VAL A 233 19.47 6.70 21.42
CA VAL A 233 19.86 5.82 22.53
C VAL A 233 19.80 6.57 23.86
N LYS A 234 20.34 7.79 23.91
CA LYS A 234 20.30 8.65 25.10
C LYS A 234 18.87 9.06 25.45
N ALA A 235 17.99 9.20 24.46
CA ALA A 235 16.58 9.51 24.67
C ALA A 235 15.80 8.32 25.28
N GLY A 236 16.30 7.08 25.15
CA GLY A 236 15.75 5.93 25.87
C GLY A 236 15.54 4.65 25.04
N ASP A 237 15.97 4.60 23.77
CA ASP A 237 15.89 3.37 22.95
C ASP A 237 17.29 2.78 22.68
N PRO A 238 17.78 1.86 23.52
CA PRO A 238 19.08 1.20 23.28
C PRO A 238 19.08 0.35 22.01
N LYS A 239 17.92 -0.12 21.53
CA LYS A 239 17.84 -0.94 20.30
C LYS A 239 18.11 -0.12 19.04
N ALA A 240 18.11 1.21 19.13
CA ALA A 240 18.50 2.08 18.01
C ALA A 240 19.93 1.78 17.50
N GLN A 241 20.82 1.24 18.34
CA GLN A 241 22.17 0.80 17.95
C GLN A 241 22.18 -0.33 16.91
N HIS A 242 21.11 -1.12 16.84
CA HIS A 242 20.98 -2.24 15.92
C HIS A 242 20.23 -1.88 14.63
N LEU A 243 19.84 -0.62 14.46
CA LEU A 243 19.24 -0.15 13.21
C LEU A 243 20.27 -0.24 12.07
N ALA A 244 19.78 -0.61 10.89
CA ALA A 244 20.61 -0.59 9.69
C ALA A 244 21.13 0.84 9.43
N ALA A 245 22.36 0.95 8.94
CA ALA A 245 22.97 2.24 8.66
C ALA A 245 22.06 3.10 7.76
N ASN A 246 21.91 4.37 8.14
CA ASN A 246 21.08 5.36 7.46
C ASN A 246 19.57 5.05 7.41
N ASP A 247 19.05 4.20 8.29
CA ASP A 247 17.60 4.02 8.49
C ASP A 247 17.01 5.19 9.31
N TRP A 248 17.09 6.40 8.74
CA TRP A 248 16.59 7.64 9.34
C TRP A 248 15.09 7.58 9.63
N TYR A 249 14.34 6.78 8.87
CA TYR A 249 12.92 6.59 9.09
C TYR A 249 12.65 5.89 10.43
N ARG A 250 13.27 4.73 10.68
CA ARG A 250 13.07 4.01 11.95
C ARG A 250 13.66 4.74 13.13
N LEU A 251 14.80 5.42 12.94
CA LEU A 251 15.44 6.21 13.97
C LEU A 251 14.53 7.37 14.43
N ARG A 252 14.02 8.16 13.47
CA ARG A 252 13.03 9.22 13.73
C ARG A 252 11.78 8.67 14.40
N ARG A 253 11.23 7.57 13.90
CA ARG A 253 10.02 6.97 14.48
C ARG A 253 10.23 6.51 15.92
N SER A 254 11.41 6.00 16.26
CA SER A 254 11.74 5.66 17.65
C SER A 254 11.74 6.88 18.56
N LEU A 255 12.39 7.97 18.13
CA LEU A 255 12.41 9.22 18.89
C LEU A 255 11.02 9.85 19.05
N GLU A 256 10.19 9.82 18.00
CA GLU A 256 8.78 10.23 18.08
C GLU A 256 8.00 9.44 19.13
N ILE A 257 8.19 8.12 19.20
CA ILE A 257 7.51 7.26 20.16
C ILE A 257 7.97 7.59 21.59
N ILE A 258 9.27 7.74 21.81
CA ILE A 258 9.83 8.14 23.11
C ILE A 258 9.24 9.47 23.55
N LYS A 259 9.24 10.49 22.69
CA LYS A 259 8.71 11.81 23.04
C LYS A 259 7.20 11.80 23.29
N SER A 260 6.47 10.96 22.57
CA SER A 260 5.01 10.87 22.71
C SER A 260 4.58 10.07 23.94
N SER A 261 5.40 9.12 24.41
CA SER A 261 4.97 8.14 25.42
C SER A 261 5.85 8.04 26.66
N GLY A 262 7.06 8.60 26.61
CA GLY A 262 8.10 8.39 27.62
C GLY A 262 8.78 7.02 27.57
N ALA A 263 8.38 6.12 26.66
CA ALA A 263 8.90 4.76 26.58
C ALA A 263 9.44 4.42 25.17
N PRO A 264 10.44 3.53 25.05
CA PRO A 264 10.95 3.11 23.75
C PRO A 264 9.93 2.22 23.01
N PRO A 265 10.04 2.08 21.67
CA PRO A 265 9.14 1.24 20.89
C PRO A 265 9.03 -0.20 21.39
N SER A 266 10.10 -0.75 21.98
CA SER A 266 10.12 -2.10 22.53
C SER A 266 9.29 -2.30 23.81
N ALA A 267 8.84 -1.22 24.46
CA ALA A 267 7.96 -1.32 25.62
C ALA A 267 6.50 -1.65 25.23
N PHE A 268 6.15 -1.47 23.95
CA PHE A 268 4.81 -1.72 23.45
C PHE A 268 4.69 -3.14 22.92
N GLN A 269 3.70 -3.88 23.44
CA GLN A 269 3.44 -5.25 23.01
C GLN A 269 2.98 -5.29 21.55
N ILE A 270 3.61 -6.14 20.76
CA ILE A 270 3.17 -6.42 19.39
C ILE A 270 2.25 -7.65 19.47
N PRO A 271 0.96 -7.56 19.08
CA PRO A 271 0.01 -8.68 19.23
C PRO A 271 0.47 -9.99 18.57
N TYR A 272 1.22 -9.88 17.48
CA TYR A 272 1.81 -11.02 16.78
C TYR A 272 2.86 -11.79 17.60
N ASP A 273 3.61 -11.13 18.48
CA ASP A 273 4.68 -11.82 19.23
C ASP A 273 4.07 -12.82 20.22
N SER A 274 2.96 -12.46 20.85
CA SER A 274 2.19 -13.37 21.70
C SER A 274 1.59 -14.56 20.94
N TYR A 275 1.25 -14.40 19.66
CA TYR A 275 0.88 -15.53 18.79
C TYR A 275 2.07 -16.46 18.57
N LYS A 276 3.23 -15.88 18.25
CA LYS A 276 4.44 -16.64 17.93
C LYS A 276 4.94 -17.44 19.14
N GLU A 277 4.95 -16.85 20.33
CA GLU A 277 5.37 -17.51 21.57
C GLU A 277 4.48 -18.72 21.90
N LYS A 278 3.15 -18.57 21.81
CA LYS A 278 2.20 -19.68 22.03
C LYS A 278 2.36 -20.81 21.01
N PHE A 279 2.60 -20.46 19.75
CA PHE A 279 2.86 -21.45 18.71
C PHE A 279 4.16 -22.23 19.00
N GLN A 280 5.19 -21.56 19.51
CA GLN A 280 6.47 -22.19 19.84
C GLN A 280 6.38 -23.07 21.10
N SER A 281 5.67 -22.63 22.16
CA SER A 281 5.47 -23.43 23.37
C SER A 281 4.75 -24.75 23.09
N ASN A 282 3.77 -24.73 22.19
CA ASN A 282 2.99 -25.92 21.83
C ASN A 282 3.79 -26.91 20.96
N MET A 283 4.85 -26.46 20.27
CA MET A 283 5.75 -27.33 19.49
C MET A 283 6.81 -28.01 20.36
N SER A 284 7.16 -27.44 21.51
CA SER A 284 8.14 -28.02 22.44
C SER A 284 7.59 -29.11 23.36
N ASP A 285 6.26 -29.27 23.43
CA ASP A 285 5.58 -30.13 24.41
C ASP A 285 4.93 -31.40 23.81
N GLY A 286 5.24 -31.77 22.55
CA GLY A 286 4.59 -32.90 21.88
C GLY A 286 5.45 -33.64 20.86
N SER A 287 5.95 -34.81 21.25
CA SER A 287 6.59 -35.82 20.39
C SER A 287 5.56 -36.72 19.67
N GLN A 288 4.45 -36.16 19.19
CA GLN A 288 3.53 -36.85 18.29
C GLN A 288 3.13 -35.92 17.15
N GLU A 289 3.09 -36.47 15.93
CA GLU A 289 2.55 -35.80 14.74
C GLU A 289 1.09 -35.43 14.98
N VAL A 290 0.86 -34.23 15.52
CA VAL A 290 -0.48 -33.68 15.68
C VAL A 290 -0.76 -32.76 14.51
N THR A 291 -1.85 -33.06 13.81
CA THR A 291 -2.44 -32.32 12.70
C THR A 291 -2.51 -30.82 13.03
N SER A 292 -2.07 -29.99 12.08
CA SER A 292 -1.96 -28.53 12.19
C SER A 292 -3.28 -27.79 12.43
N SER A 293 -4.41 -28.50 12.47
CA SER A 293 -5.76 -27.98 12.61
C SER A 293 -6.12 -27.61 14.05
N VAL A 294 -5.71 -28.41 15.03
CA VAL A 294 -6.10 -28.20 16.45
C VAL A 294 -5.39 -26.99 17.08
N ALA A 295 -4.15 -26.69 16.64
CA ALA A 295 -3.37 -25.55 17.15
C ALA A 295 -3.82 -24.18 16.62
N LEU A 296 -4.62 -24.13 15.54
CA LEU A 296 -5.11 -22.87 14.95
C LEU A 296 -6.36 -22.33 15.66
N GLU A 297 -7.12 -23.17 16.36
CA GLU A 297 -8.39 -22.76 17.00
C GLU A 297 -8.19 -21.86 18.23
N GLU A 298 -7.08 -21.99 18.96
CA GLU A 298 -6.85 -21.23 20.20
C GLU A 298 -6.28 -19.82 19.96
N ILE A 299 -5.87 -19.48 18.73
CA ILE A 299 -5.41 -18.13 18.37
C ILE A 299 -6.46 -17.38 17.56
N ARG A 300 -7.73 -17.71 17.81
CA ARG A 300 -8.83 -16.78 17.58
C ARG A 300 -8.67 -15.65 18.58
N SER A 301 -8.35 -14.44 18.12
CA SER A 301 -8.51 -13.24 18.94
C SER A 301 -9.92 -13.29 19.55
N LYS A 302 -10.01 -13.32 20.89
CA LYS A 302 -11.27 -13.46 21.63
C LYS A 302 -12.31 -12.38 21.26
N ASP A 303 -11.88 -11.31 20.57
CA ASP A 303 -12.65 -10.11 20.27
C ASP A 303 -13.17 -9.99 18.82
N LEU A 304 -12.97 -11.00 17.95
CA LEU A 304 -13.49 -10.95 16.57
C LEU A 304 -14.68 -11.89 16.34
N ASP A 305 -15.68 -11.36 15.65
CA ASP A 305 -16.89 -12.08 15.22
C ASP A 305 -16.66 -12.99 13.99
N TYR A 306 -15.42 -13.03 13.49
CA TYR A 306 -15.05 -13.78 12.30
C TYR A 306 -13.65 -14.41 12.40
N ASP A 307 -13.46 -15.47 11.61
CA ASP A 307 -12.23 -16.24 11.47
C ASP A 307 -11.56 -15.97 10.12
N PHE A 308 -10.23 -16.10 10.07
CA PHE A 308 -9.46 -15.93 8.84
C PHE A 308 -9.13 -17.28 8.20
N ILE A 309 -9.36 -17.37 6.89
CA ILE A 309 -8.88 -18.45 6.04
C ILE A 309 -7.82 -17.90 5.10
N CYS A 310 -6.56 -18.25 5.35
CA CYS A 310 -5.41 -17.61 4.71
C CYS A 310 -4.73 -18.51 3.67
N PHE A 311 -4.69 -18.06 2.43
CA PHE A 311 -4.01 -18.71 1.32
C PHE A 311 -2.83 -17.88 0.83
N PHE A 312 -1.71 -18.53 0.53
CA PHE A 312 -0.54 -17.91 -0.08
C PHE A 312 -0.30 -18.51 -1.46
N LEU A 313 -0.65 -17.76 -2.50
CA LEU A 313 -0.51 -18.15 -3.90
C LEU A 313 0.91 -17.85 -4.40
N SER A 314 1.62 -18.86 -4.91
CA SER A 314 2.99 -18.69 -5.42
C SER A 314 3.28 -19.68 -6.57
N SER A 315 4.28 -19.37 -7.39
CA SER A 315 4.82 -20.24 -8.44
C SER A 315 6.26 -20.64 -8.10
N PRO A 316 6.85 -21.64 -8.79
CA PRO A 316 8.31 -21.84 -8.79
C PRO A 316 9.06 -20.53 -9.05
N ARG A 317 10.19 -20.32 -8.36
CA ARG A 317 10.82 -18.98 -8.31
C ARG A 317 11.27 -18.47 -9.67
N ILE A 318 11.76 -19.36 -10.53
CA ILE A 318 12.23 -19.00 -11.87
C ILE A 318 11.05 -18.52 -12.73
N ASP A 319 9.92 -19.22 -12.69
CA ASP A 319 8.75 -18.83 -13.47
C ASP A 319 8.13 -17.54 -12.95
N LEU A 320 8.14 -17.34 -11.62
CA LEU A 320 7.78 -16.07 -11.02
C LEU A 320 8.70 -14.93 -11.52
N TYR A 321 10.02 -15.12 -11.53
CA TYR A 321 10.96 -14.11 -12.03
C TYR A 321 10.76 -13.82 -13.52
N ARG A 322 10.55 -14.84 -14.35
CA ARG A 322 10.21 -14.65 -15.78
C ARG A 322 8.94 -13.82 -15.94
N SER A 323 7.88 -14.15 -15.21
CA SER A 323 6.61 -13.42 -15.28
C SER A 323 6.75 -11.96 -14.83
N LEU A 324 7.59 -11.69 -13.82
CA LEU A 324 7.87 -10.34 -13.35
C LEU A 324 8.66 -9.52 -14.35
N ASP A 325 9.64 -10.14 -14.99
CA ASP A 325 10.48 -9.48 -15.98
C ASP A 325 9.67 -9.07 -17.20
N LEU A 326 8.82 -9.99 -17.70
CA LEU A 326 7.88 -9.72 -18.79
C LEU A 326 6.88 -8.62 -18.41
N ARG A 327 6.32 -8.69 -17.19
CA ARG A 327 5.40 -7.65 -16.71
C ARG A 327 6.06 -6.27 -16.62
N CYS A 328 7.34 -6.19 -16.25
CA CYS A 328 8.06 -4.91 -16.24
C CYS A 328 8.20 -4.35 -17.66
N GLU A 329 8.42 -5.20 -18.67
CA GLU A 329 8.42 -4.76 -20.07
C GLU A 329 7.04 -4.32 -20.52
N ASP A 330 6.00 -5.10 -20.24
CA ASP A 330 4.63 -4.79 -20.64
C ASP A 330 4.16 -3.44 -20.04
N MET A 331 4.60 -3.10 -18.82
CA MET A 331 4.34 -1.80 -18.19
C MET A 331 4.97 -0.60 -18.90
N LEU A 332 5.99 -0.82 -19.74
CA LEU A 332 6.67 0.24 -20.50
C LEU A 332 6.09 0.44 -21.89
N LEU A 333 5.19 -0.45 -22.33
CA LEU A 333 4.58 -0.35 -23.65
C LEU A 333 3.51 0.73 -23.70
N GLY A 334 3.38 1.35 -24.87
CA GLY A 334 2.36 2.37 -25.15
C GLY A 334 2.66 3.74 -24.56
N ASN A 335 1.82 4.71 -24.92
CA ASN A 335 1.99 6.12 -24.53
C ASN A 335 1.47 6.46 -23.12
N ASP A 336 0.71 5.54 -22.52
CA ASP A 336 0.12 5.68 -21.17
C ASP A 336 0.69 4.62 -20.20
N GLY A 337 1.90 4.11 -20.46
CA GLY A 337 2.60 3.18 -19.58
C GLY A 337 3.18 3.84 -18.31
N ILE A 338 3.96 3.09 -17.54
CA ILE A 338 4.50 3.53 -16.24
C ILE A 338 5.37 4.80 -16.34
N LEU A 339 6.05 5.03 -17.47
CA LEU A 339 6.80 6.28 -17.68
C LEU A 339 5.87 7.50 -17.78
N ALA A 340 4.66 7.36 -18.33
CA ALA A 340 3.69 8.43 -18.39
C ALA A 340 3.13 8.77 -17.00
N GLU A 341 2.84 7.75 -16.17
CA GLU A 341 2.43 7.93 -14.78
C GLU A 341 3.55 8.56 -13.93
N ALA A 342 4.79 8.08 -14.08
CA ALA A 342 5.94 8.64 -13.39
C ALA A 342 6.23 10.10 -13.81
N ARG A 343 6.06 10.41 -15.10
CA ARG A 343 6.13 11.78 -15.60
C ARG A 343 5.07 12.65 -14.92
N TRP A 344 3.83 12.18 -14.83
CA TRP A 344 2.75 12.92 -14.18
C TRP A 344 3.08 13.23 -12.71
N LEU A 345 3.58 12.26 -11.95
CA LEU A 345 4.05 12.49 -10.57
C LEU A 345 5.14 13.58 -10.50
N LEU A 346 6.09 13.59 -11.44
CA LEU A 346 7.12 14.62 -11.50
C LEU A 346 6.55 15.99 -11.90
N ASP A 347 5.54 16.03 -12.76
CA ASP A 347 4.87 17.26 -13.20
C ASP A 347 4.02 17.88 -12.08
N GLU A 348 3.47 17.05 -11.18
CA GLU A 348 2.87 17.45 -9.90
C GLU A 348 3.89 17.97 -8.87
N GLY A 349 5.18 17.98 -9.23
CA GLY A 349 6.26 18.43 -8.37
C GLY A 349 6.55 17.48 -7.19
N LEU A 350 6.22 16.19 -7.34
CA LEU A 350 6.67 15.15 -6.42
C LEU A 350 8.06 14.67 -6.82
N LEU A 351 8.91 14.43 -5.82
CA LEU A 351 10.26 13.90 -6.02
C LEU A 351 10.28 12.38 -5.77
N PRO A 352 11.19 11.63 -6.40
CA PRO A 352 11.44 10.24 -6.04
C PRO A 352 11.67 10.12 -4.54
N ASN A 353 11.11 9.07 -3.93
CA ASN A 353 11.19 8.79 -2.50
C ASN A 353 10.53 9.81 -1.54
N SER A 354 9.86 10.85 -2.04
CA SER A 354 9.20 11.86 -1.20
C SER A 354 8.06 11.31 -0.36
N ASN A 355 7.33 10.31 -0.87
CA ASN A 355 6.20 9.67 -0.20
C ASN A 355 6.09 8.19 -0.58
N SER A 356 5.15 7.47 0.03
CA SER A 356 4.90 6.05 -0.23
C SER A 356 4.64 5.74 -1.71
N ALA A 357 3.84 6.56 -2.41
CA ALA A 357 3.58 6.43 -3.85
C ALA A 357 4.86 6.51 -4.70
N THR A 358 5.71 7.51 -4.48
CA THR A 358 6.96 7.73 -5.22
C THR A 358 8.11 6.81 -4.80
N ARG A 359 7.97 6.10 -3.66
CA ARG A 359 8.87 5.00 -3.25
C ARG A 359 8.49 3.66 -3.86
N ALA A 360 7.28 3.53 -4.40
CA ALA A 360 6.80 2.28 -4.96
C ALA A 360 7.69 1.82 -6.13
N ILE A 361 7.85 0.50 -6.23
CA ILE A 361 8.71 -0.13 -7.24
C ILE A 361 8.10 0.11 -8.62
N GLY A 362 8.95 0.41 -9.60
CA GLY A 362 8.53 0.89 -10.90
C GLY A 362 8.51 2.41 -10.93
N TYR A 363 7.67 3.04 -10.10
CA TYR A 363 7.56 4.49 -10.03
C TYR A 363 8.88 5.15 -9.62
N ARG A 364 9.54 4.67 -8.56
CA ARG A 364 10.82 5.24 -8.13
C ARG A 364 11.87 5.18 -9.25
N GLN A 365 12.06 4.00 -9.85
CA GLN A 365 13.03 3.81 -10.92
C GLN A 365 12.70 4.67 -12.14
N ALA A 366 11.43 4.74 -12.52
CA ALA A 366 10.96 5.52 -13.65
C ALA A 366 11.13 7.03 -13.40
N MET A 367 10.79 7.52 -12.21
CA MET A 367 10.97 8.92 -11.85
C MET A 367 12.45 9.31 -11.79
N GLU A 368 13.32 8.48 -11.18
CA GLU A 368 14.77 8.70 -11.16
C GLU A 368 15.34 8.77 -12.59
N TYR A 369 14.94 7.85 -13.46
CA TYR A 369 15.37 7.82 -14.86
C TYR A 369 14.87 9.03 -15.66
N LEU A 370 13.59 9.41 -15.51
CA LEU A 370 13.03 10.58 -16.20
C LEU A 370 13.63 11.89 -15.69
N MET A 371 13.92 12.01 -14.40
CA MET A 371 14.64 13.17 -13.86
C MET A 371 16.03 13.30 -14.47
N TRP A 372 16.78 12.20 -14.58
CA TRP A 372 18.07 12.19 -15.27
C TRP A 372 17.91 12.61 -16.74
N CYS A 373 16.89 12.09 -17.44
CA CYS A 373 16.60 12.49 -18.82
C CYS A 373 16.29 14.00 -18.94
N ARG A 374 15.51 14.58 -18.03
CA ARG A 374 15.22 16.03 -18.00
C ARG A 374 16.48 16.88 -17.88
N GLN A 375 17.43 16.46 -17.04
CA GLN A 375 18.73 17.13 -16.88
C GLN A 375 19.58 17.10 -18.16
N HIS A 376 19.31 16.13 -19.05
CA HIS A 376 20.01 15.95 -20.32
C HIS A 376 19.13 16.35 -21.52
N GLU A 377 18.18 17.27 -21.33
CA GLU A 377 17.29 17.78 -22.40
C GLU A 377 16.52 16.65 -23.13
N GLY A 378 16.12 15.62 -22.39
CA GLY A 378 15.42 14.44 -22.92
C GLY A 378 16.31 13.49 -23.72
N ARG A 379 17.63 13.70 -23.77
CA ARG A 379 18.57 12.80 -24.47
C ARG A 379 18.90 11.59 -23.60
N THR A 380 18.70 10.39 -24.15
CA THR A 380 19.04 9.11 -23.52
C THR A 380 19.35 8.09 -24.62
N SER A 381 20.22 7.13 -24.33
CA SER A 381 20.55 6.04 -25.26
C SER A 381 19.77 4.76 -24.95
N ALA A 382 19.68 3.85 -25.93
CA ALA A 382 19.12 2.51 -25.70
C ALA A 382 19.84 1.77 -24.55
N ARG A 383 21.16 2.01 -24.38
CA ARG A 383 21.92 1.42 -23.27
C ARG A 383 21.42 1.91 -21.90
N ASP A 384 21.17 3.21 -21.77
CA ASP A 384 20.71 3.80 -20.51
C ASP A 384 19.28 3.36 -20.18
N PHE A 385 18.42 3.32 -21.20
CA PHE A 385 17.07 2.78 -21.07
C PHE A 385 17.06 1.32 -20.63
N LEU A 386 17.86 0.45 -21.27
CA LEU A 386 17.98 -0.96 -20.89
C LEU A 386 18.58 -1.14 -19.49
N ALA A 387 19.47 -0.24 -19.06
CA ALA A 387 19.98 -0.22 -17.69
C ALA A 387 18.88 0.13 -16.68
N PHE A 388 18.03 1.12 -16.99
CA PHE A 388 16.82 1.42 -16.20
C PHE A 388 15.89 0.20 -16.11
N LEU A 389 15.55 -0.43 -17.24
CA LEU A 389 14.68 -1.60 -17.29
C LEU A 389 15.25 -2.76 -16.45
N SER A 390 16.55 -3.04 -16.58
CA SER A 390 17.24 -4.06 -15.78
C SER A 390 17.16 -3.78 -14.28
N ASN A 391 17.32 -2.50 -13.87
CA ASN A 391 17.17 -2.08 -12.48
C ASN A 391 15.72 -2.22 -11.97
N PHE A 392 14.74 -1.89 -12.80
CA PHE A 392 13.32 -2.07 -12.48
C PHE A 392 12.99 -3.56 -12.26
N GLN A 393 13.36 -4.43 -13.21
CA GLN A 393 13.18 -5.87 -13.12
C GLN A 393 13.85 -6.45 -11.86
N LYS A 394 15.11 -6.08 -11.60
CA LYS A 394 15.84 -6.48 -10.39
C LYS A 394 15.13 -6.04 -9.10
N ALA A 395 14.62 -4.81 -9.06
CA ALA A 395 13.88 -4.30 -7.91
C ALA A 395 12.57 -5.09 -7.67
N SER A 396 11.82 -5.40 -8.73
CA SER A 396 10.60 -6.21 -8.70
C SER A 396 10.86 -7.63 -8.18
N ARG A 397 11.91 -8.31 -8.68
CA ARG A 397 12.31 -9.65 -8.20
C ARG A 397 12.74 -9.62 -6.73
N ASN A 398 13.52 -8.62 -6.32
CA ASN A 398 13.93 -8.47 -4.92
C ASN A 398 12.74 -8.26 -3.98
N PHE A 399 11.71 -7.54 -4.43
CA PHE A 399 10.49 -7.36 -3.65
C PHE A 399 9.67 -8.63 -3.53
N ALA A 400 9.46 -9.36 -4.63
CA ALA A 400 8.83 -10.68 -4.57
C ALA A 400 9.57 -11.63 -3.61
N LYS A 401 10.92 -11.65 -3.66
CA LYS A 401 11.74 -12.40 -2.70
C LYS A 401 11.48 -11.99 -1.26
N ARG A 402 11.43 -10.67 -0.96
CA ARG A 402 11.11 -10.17 0.40
C ARG A 402 9.72 -10.59 0.86
N GLN A 403 8.72 -10.54 -0.03
CA GLN A 403 7.36 -11.01 0.28
C GLN A 403 7.39 -12.50 0.62
N MET A 404 8.01 -13.34 -0.20
CA MET A 404 8.13 -14.78 0.09
C MET A 404 8.84 -15.03 1.44
N THR A 405 9.95 -14.32 1.72
CA THR A 405 10.64 -14.45 3.01
C THR A 405 9.76 -14.06 4.19
N TRP A 406 8.96 -12.99 4.07
CA TRP A 406 8.03 -12.57 5.11
C TRP A 406 6.99 -13.66 5.40
N PHE A 407 6.27 -14.10 4.38
CA PHE A 407 5.14 -15.02 4.53
C PHE A 407 5.55 -16.47 4.84
N ARG A 408 6.81 -16.85 4.62
CA ARG A 408 7.33 -18.16 5.08
C ARG A 408 7.22 -18.31 6.60
N ASN A 409 7.39 -17.22 7.33
CA ASN A 409 7.33 -17.20 8.78
C ASN A 409 5.91 -16.95 9.31
N GLU A 410 4.91 -16.89 8.43
CA GLU A 410 3.49 -16.74 8.79
C GLU A 410 2.81 -18.12 8.72
N HIS A 411 2.58 -18.73 9.89
CA HIS A 411 2.12 -20.11 9.97
C HIS A 411 0.64 -20.29 9.57
N ILE A 412 -0.17 -19.24 9.68
CA ILE A 412 -1.60 -19.24 9.31
C ILE A 412 -1.84 -19.48 7.81
N TYR A 413 -0.84 -19.28 6.95
CA TYR A 413 -1.02 -19.39 5.50
C TYR A 413 -0.87 -20.82 4.98
N HIS A 414 -1.86 -21.23 4.18
CA HIS A 414 -1.82 -22.42 3.35
C HIS A 414 -1.30 -22.09 1.95
N TRP A 415 -0.21 -22.74 1.54
CA TRP A 415 0.52 -22.40 0.32
C TRP A 415 -0.07 -23.13 -0.90
N LEU A 416 -0.49 -22.37 -1.91
CA LEU A 416 -1.11 -22.85 -3.14
C LEU A 416 -0.19 -22.62 -4.34
N ASP A 417 -0.07 -23.63 -5.19
CA ASP A 417 0.71 -23.58 -6.42
C ASP A 417 -0.08 -22.90 -7.55
N ALA A 418 0.34 -21.70 -7.91
CA ALA A 418 -0.26 -20.87 -8.94
C ALA A 418 -0.02 -21.38 -10.37
N SER A 419 0.86 -22.37 -10.56
CA SER A 419 1.03 -23.04 -11.86
C SER A 419 -0.11 -24.01 -12.17
N LYS A 420 -0.93 -24.35 -11.18
CA LYS A 420 -2.07 -25.26 -11.34
C LYS A 420 -3.26 -24.55 -12.02
N PRO A 421 -4.17 -25.29 -12.66
CA PRO A 421 -5.35 -24.71 -13.28
C PRO A 421 -6.16 -23.88 -12.28
N LEU A 422 -6.50 -22.64 -12.66
CA LEU A 422 -7.21 -21.67 -11.82
C LEU A 422 -8.49 -22.26 -11.22
N GLU A 423 -9.24 -23.03 -12.00
CA GLU A 423 -10.47 -23.70 -11.57
C GLU A 423 -10.26 -24.61 -10.35
N LYS A 424 -9.20 -25.44 -10.36
CA LYS A 424 -8.91 -26.33 -9.23
C LYS A 424 -8.56 -25.55 -7.95
N VAL A 425 -7.88 -24.41 -8.12
CA VAL A 425 -7.54 -23.52 -7.01
C VAL A 425 -8.79 -22.86 -6.45
N LEU A 426 -9.69 -22.38 -7.31
CA LEU A 426 -10.97 -21.80 -6.92
C LEU A 426 -11.84 -22.82 -6.18
N ASP A 427 -11.99 -24.03 -6.71
CA ASP A 427 -12.79 -25.09 -6.11
C ASP A 427 -12.24 -25.47 -4.73
N CYS A 428 -10.92 -25.56 -4.58
CA CYS A 428 -10.28 -25.79 -3.28
C CYS A 428 -10.65 -24.71 -2.25
N ILE A 429 -10.61 -23.43 -2.66
CA ILE A 429 -10.92 -22.32 -1.75
C ILE A 429 -12.42 -22.27 -1.42
N CYS A 430 -13.29 -22.48 -2.40
CA CYS A 430 -14.74 -22.56 -2.19
C CYS A 430 -15.10 -23.70 -1.23
N HIS A 431 -14.53 -24.89 -1.41
CA HIS A 431 -14.74 -26.01 -0.48
C HIS A 431 -14.28 -25.66 0.93
N ALA A 432 -13.08 -25.10 1.10
CA ALA A 432 -12.58 -24.68 2.41
C ALA A 432 -13.45 -23.58 3.07
N TYR A 433 -14.04 -22.69 2.27
CA TYR A 433 -14.97 -21.68 2.78
C TYR A 433 -16.26 -22.32 3.31
N HIS A 434 -16.84 -23.27 2.57
CA HIS A 434 -18.08 -23.94 2.97
C HIS A 434 -17.91 -25.02 4.05
N ASP A 435 -16.69 -25.51 4.26
CA ASP A 435 -16.40 -26.54 5.24
C ASP A 435 -16.65 -26.07 6.68
N GLN A 436 -17.52 -26.76 7.42
CA GLN A 436 -17.89 -26.40 8.79
C GLN A 436 -17.04 -27.13 9.84
N THR A 437 -16.19 -28.08 9.43
CA THR A 437 -15.38 -28.89 10.35
C THR A 437 -14.22 -28.12 10.99
N GLY A 438 -13.85 -26.98 10.40
CA GLY A 438 -12.68 -26.19 10.82
C GLY A 438 -11.34 -26.76 10.33
N GLU A 439 -11.34 -27.93 9.70
CA GLU A 439 -10.13 -28.60 9.26
C GLU A 439 -9.76 -28.26 7.81
N LEU A 440 -8.99 -27.19 7.62
CA LEU A 440 -8.59 -26.78 6.29
C LEU A 440 -7.49 -27.69 5.72
N ASN A 441 -7.91 -28.61 4.85
CA ASN A 441 -7.02 -29.51 4.12
C ASN A 441 -6.84 -29.08 2.66
N VAL A 442 -5.63 -28.59 2.33
CA VAL A 442 -5.25 -28.32 0.93
C VAL A 442 -4.79 -29.63 0.26
N PRO A 443 -5.39 -30.04 -0.87
CA PRO A 443 -4.96 -31.22 -1.61
C PRO A 443 -3.47 -31.17 -1.96
N GLU A 444 -2.76 -32.31 -1.81
CA GLU A 444 -1.32 -32.38 -2.07
C GLU A 444 -0.96 -31.89 -3.49
N ALA A 445 -1.81 -32.18 -4.47
CA ALA A 445 -1.62 -31.75 -5.87
C ALA A 445 -1.64 -30.22 -6.08
N LEU A 446 -2.24 -29.45 -5.15
CA LEU A 446 -2.31 -27.99 -5.17
C LEU A 446 -1.35 -27.35 -4.17
N ARG A 447 -0.75 -28.13 -3.28
CA ARG A 447 0.11 -27.63 -2.21
C ARG A 447 1.47 -27.22 -2.76
N MET A 448 1.90 -26.01 -2.43
CA MET A 448 3.26 -25.57 -2.69
C MET A 448 4.14 -25.75 -1.45
N LYS A 449 5.36 -26.26 -1.63
CA LYS A 449 6.34 -26.38 -0.53
C LYS A 449 6.80 -24.98 -0.10
N LYS A 450 6.81 -24.71 1.22
CA LYS A 450 7.32 -23.45 1.80
C LYS A 450 8.82 -23.26 1.54
N GLU A 451 9.56 -24.37 1.61
CA GLU A 451 10.98 -24.46 1.31
C GLU A 451 11.18 -25.14 -0.04
N ILE A 452 11.79 -24.40 -0.96
CA ILE A 452 12.33 -24.96 -2.18
C ILE A 452 13.78 -24.45 -2.23
N SER A 453 14.69 -25.31 -1.77
CA SER A 453 16.13 -25.11 -1.87
C SER A 453 16.75 -26.47 -2.19
N GLY A 454 16.37 -27.01 -3.34
CA GLY A 454 17.17 -28.05 -3.97
C GLY A 454 18.41 -27.40 -4.57
N ARG A 455 19.59 -28.03 -4.43
CA ARG A 455 20.86 -27.54 -5.03
C ARG A 455 20.73 -27.18 -6.51
N ARG A 456 19.84 -27.89 -7.23
CA ARG A 456 19.52 -27.65 -8.64
C ARG A 456 18.81 -26.32 -8.89
N GLU A 457 17.76 -26.00 -8.14
CA GLU A 457 17.04 -24.72 -8.31
C GLU A 457 17.93 -23.53 -7.90
N ASP A 458 18.77 -23.69 -6.88
CA ASP A 458 19.75 -22.65 -6.53
C ASP A 458 20.76 -22.41 -7.65
N ALA A 459 21.20 -23.46 -8.36
CA ALA A 459 22.07 -23.32 -9.52
C ALA A 459 21.33 -22.65 -10.70
N GLU A 460 20.09 -23.05 -10.97
CA GLU A 460 19.25 -22.44 -12.01
C GLU A 460 18.93 -20.96 -11.71
N LEU A 461 18.68 -20.61 -10.45
CA LEU A 461 18.49 -19.22 -10.02
C LEU A 461 19.77 -18.40 -10.13
N LYS A 462 20.95 -18.98 -9.85
CA LYS A 462 22.25 -18.31 -10.05
C LYS A 462 22.55 -18.06 -11.53
N ALA A 463 22.13 -18.97 -12.40
CA ALA A 463 22.27 -18.86 -13.85
C ALA A 463 21.14 -18.06 -14.52
N TYR A 464 20.15 -17.57 -13.76
CA TYR A 464 19.01 -16.85 -14.31
C TYR A 464 19.43 -15.49 -14.86
N HIS A 465 19.11 -15.26 -16.14
CA HIS A 465 19.25 -13.98 -16.80
C HIS A 465 17.93 -13.59 -17.44
N THR A 466 17.56 -12.32 -17.30
CA THR A 466 16.37 -11.75 -17.94
C THR A 466 16.45 -12.00 -19.45
N LYS A 467 15.36 -12.49 -20.05
CA LYS A 467 15.19 -12.54 -21.50
C LYS A 467 14.03 -11.64 -21.87
N ASN A 468 14.35 -10.48 -22.47
CA ASN A 468 13.34 -9.52 -22.88
C ASN A 468 12.56 -10.02 -24.10
N ARG A 469 11.28 -9.66 -24.18
CA ARG A 469 10.41 -9.97 -25.33
C ARG A 469 10.28 -8.79 -26.30
N HIS A 470 10.22 -7.56 -25.78
CA HIS A 470 9.95 -6.37 -26.57
C HIS A 470 11.19 -5.54 -26.80
N PHE A 471 12.10 -5.46 -25.83
CA PHE A 471 13.33 -4.67 -25.92
C PHE A 471 14.57 -5.59 -26.05
N ILE A 472 14.73 -6.19 -27.24
CA ILE A 472 15.79 -7.18 -27.53
C ILE A 472 17.04 -6.47 -28.09
N SER A 473 16.83 -5.58 -29.04
CA SER A 473 17.83 -4.83 -29.78
C SER A 473 17.77 -3.34 -29.44
N ARG A 474 18.72 -2.55 -29.97
CA ARG A 474 18.73 -1.09 -29.74
C ARG A 474 17.62 -0.41 -30.53
N GLU A 475 17.29 -0.98 -31.69
CA GLU A 475 16.28 -0.53 -32.63
C GLU A 475 14.88 -0.62 -32.00
N ASP A 476 14.64 -1.65 -31.20
CA ASP A 476 13.37 -1.85 -30.47
C ASP A 476 13.11 -0.76 -29.41
N CYS A 477 14.13 0.01 -29.03
CA CYS A 477 14.00 1.13 -28.08
C CYS A 477 13.63 2.45 -28.77
N SER A 478 13.60 2.52 -30.11
CA SER A 478 13.46 3.78 -30.86
C SER A 478 12.20 4.57 -30.45
N ASP A 479 11.04 3.94 -30.44
CA ASP A 479 9.76 4.58 -30.10
C ASP A 479 9.76 5.20 -28.69
N ILE A 480 10.27 4.46 -27.70
CA ILE A 480 10.28 4.93 -26.31
C ILE A 480 11.31 6.03 -26.09
N LEU A 481 12.47 5.95 -26.76
CA LEU A 481 13.49 7.01 -26.70
C LEU A 481 12.98 8.30 -27.36
N ASP A 482 12.26 8.18 -28.47
CA ASP A 482 11.58 9.30 -29.13
C ASP A 482 10.51 9.93 -28.24
N TRP A 483 9.71 9.10 -27.55
CA TRP A 483 8.74 9.57 -26.56
C TRP A 483 9.44 10.34 -25.43
N ILE A 484 10.53 9.81 -24.87
CA ILE A 484 11.30 10.48 -23.80
C ILE A 484 11.84 11.82 -24.30
N ARG A 485 12.42 11.85 -25.50
CA ARG A 485 12.97 13.07 -26.10
C ARG A 485 11.91 14.16 -26.25
N ARG A 486 10.73 13.81 -26.76
CA ARG A 486 9.62 14.76 -26.97
C ARG A 486 8.99 15.24 -25.66
N THR A 487 8.98 14.39 -24.63
CA THR A 487 8.24 14.66 -23.39
C THR A 487 9.08 15.21 -22.24
N GLN A 488 10.37 14.90 -22.23
CA GLN A 488 11.34 15.33 -21.21
C GLN A 488 12.34 16.36 -21.74
N GLY A 489 12.41 16.56 -23.05
CA GLY A 489 13.17 17.64 -23.66
C GLY A 489 12.53 19.00 -23.38
N SER A 490 13.36 20.03 -23.31
CA SER A 490 12.97 21.41 -23.04
C SER A 490 12.02 21.93 -24.13
N THR A 491 10.70 21.75 -23.98
CA THR A 491 9.77 22.73 -24.53
C THR A 491 9.90 23.97 -23.67
N GLU A 492 10.35 25.08 -24.27
CA GLU A 492 10.38 26.43 -23.71
C GLU A 492 9.31 26.61 -22.62
N ARG A 493 9.73 26.56 -21.35
CA ARG A 493 8.90 27.12 -20.27
C ARG A 493 9.09 28.63 -20.32
N THR A 494 8.41 29.27 -21.27
CA THR A 494 8.06 30.68 -21.17
C THR A 494 7.01 30.83 -20.06
N CYS A 495 7.46 30.76 -18.82
CA CYS A 495 6.80 31.43 -17.70
C CYS A 495 7.78 32.48 -17.19
N SER A 496 7.82 33.60 -17.90
CA SER A 496 8.24 34.88 -17.36
C SER A 496 7.32 35.23 -16.19
N PHE A 497 7.80 35.00 -14.96
CA PHE A 497 7.29 35.72 -13.80
C PHE A 497 8.13 36.99 -13.65
N SER A 498 7.64 38.06 -14.28
CA SER A 498 7.90 39.44 -13.87
C SER A 498 7.10 39.79 -12.63
#